data_AF-A0A286EVS6-F1
#
_entry.id   AF-A0A286EVS6-F1
#
_cell.length_a   1.000
_cell.length_b   1.000
_cell.length_c   1.000
_cell.angle_alpha   90.00
_cell.angle_beta   90.00
_cell.angle_gamma   90.00
#
_symmetry.space_group_name_H-M   'P 1'
#
loop_
_entity.id
_entity.type
_entity.pdbx_description
1 polymer ?
#
loop_
_entity_poly.entity_id
_entity_poly.type
_entity_poly.pdbx_seq_one_letter_code
_entity_poly.pdbx_strand_id
1 'polypeptide(L)'
;MHAAHIHTGTCTTQGPPVYMLSDLTADSHGDITNQTRTITGVTTGPPSSGWYLNIHRGDSNSILTNGQPALSFRPLLCTNIPTTGGT
;
A
#
# COMPACT_ATOMS: atom_id res chain seq x y z
N MET A 1 -0.68 12.61 -4.51
CA MET A 1 0.22 11.56 -3.97
C MET A 1 -0.60 10.65 -3.10
N HIS A 2 -0.22 9.38 -3.02
CA HIS A 2 -0.95 8.32 -2.35
C HIS A 2 -0.01 7.47 -1.51
N ALA A 3 -0.24 7.40 -0.22
CA ALA A 3 0.44 6.45 0.65
C ALA A 3 0.06 5.03 0.22
N ALA A 4 1.05 4.15 0.21
CA ALA A 4 0.85 2.76 -0.15
C ALA A 4 1.55 1.85 0.85
N HIS A 5 0.86 0.81 1.28
CA HIS A 5 1.35 -0.08 2.32
C HIS A 5 1.08 -1.53 1.97
N ILE A 6 2.03 -2.40 2.29
CA ILE A 6 1.80 -3.85 2.35
C ILE A 6 1.42 -4.18 3.79
N HIS A 7 0.30 -4.86 3.97
CA HIS A 7 -0.23 -5.29 5.26
C HIS A 7 -0.33 -6.81 5.33
N THR A 8 -0.37 -7.33 6.55
CA THR A 8 -0.81 -8.71 6.80
C THR A 8 -2.34 -8.83 6.66
N GLY A 9 -2.83 -10.04 6.42
CA GLY A 9 -4.25 -10.35 6.26
C GLY A 9 -4.74 -10.26 4.81
N THR A 10 -5.99 -9.81 4.67
CA THR A 10 -6.69 -9.66 3.37
C THR A 10 -7.47 -8.34 3.35
N CYS A 11 -7.96 -7.93 2.18
CA CYS A 11 -8.80 -6.73 2.06
C CYS A 11 -10.07 -6.77 2.94
N THR A 12 -10.61 -7.96 3.22
CA THR A 12 -11.80 -8.16 4.07
C THR A 12 -11.46 -8.46 5.53
N THR A 13 -10.20 -8.72 5.85
CA THR A 13 -9.72 -9.01 7.21
C THR A 13 -8.32 -8.43 7.36
N GLN A 14 -8.29 -7.12 7.66
CA GLN A 14 -7.08 -6.31 7.64
C GLN A 14 -6.21 -6.54 8.87
N GLY A 15 -4.91 -6.72 8.67
CA GLY A 15 -3.90 -6.76 9.72
C GLY A 15 -2.97 -5.54 9.73
N PRO A 16 -1.99 -5.52 10.65
CA PRO A 16 -1.01 -4.44 10.75
C PRO A 16 -0.15 -4.29 9.49
N PRO A 17 0.42 -3.09 9.25
CA PRO A 17 1.36 -2.87 8.16
C PRO A 17 2.63 -3.70 8.35
N VAL A 18 3.14 -4.24 7.24
CA VAL A 18 4.42 -4.95 7.14
C VAL A 18 5.48 -4.03 6.55
N TYR A 19 5.12 -3.33 5.45
CA TYR A 19 6.01 -2.40 4.77
C TYR A 19 5.29 -1.12 4.42
N MET A 20 5.94 -0.01 4.78
CA MET A 20 5.56 1.32 4.32
C MET A 20 6.29 1.58 3.00
N LEU A 21 5.56 1.80 1.91
CA LEU A 21 6.15 2.12 0.62
C LEU A 21 6.30 3.64 0.51
N SER A 22 7.25 4.12 -0.31
CA SER A 22 7.24 5.54 -0.66
C SER A 22 5.97 5.88 -1.46
N ASP A 23 5.46 7.10 -1.25
CA ASP A 23 4.19 7.54 -1.84
C ASP A 23 4.17 7.39 -3.36
N LEU A 24 3.05 6.94 -3.92
CA LEU A 24 2.79 6.92 -5.35
C LEU A 24 2.33 8.31 -5.81
N THR A 25 2.86 8.78 -6.93
CA THR A 25 2.50 10.10 -7.48
C THR A 25 1.62 9.91 -8.71
N ALA A 26 0.35 10.29 -8.59
CA ALA A 26 -0.53 10.40 -9.75
C ALA A 26 -0.21 11.67 -10.55
N ASP A 27 -0.35 11.63 -11.86
CA ASP A 27 -0.25 12.80 -12.74
C ASP A 27 -1.51 13.67 -12.69
N SER A 28 -1.60 14.67 -13.57
CA SER A 28 -2.76 15.59 -13.62
C SER A 28 -4.08 14.92 -14.05
N HIS A 29 -4.03 13.73 -14.66
CA HIS A 29 -5.20 12.94 -15.04
C HIS A 29 -5.60 11.95 -13.96
N GLY A 30 -4.78 11.80 -12.91
CA GLY A 30 -4.99 10.83 -11.85
C GLY A 30 -4.28 9.49 -12.09
N ASP A 31 -3.42 9.41 -13.10
CA ASP A 31 -2.76 8.16 -13.49
C ASP A 31 -1.41 7.99 -12.78
N ILE A 32 -1.16 6.79 -12.24
CA ILE A 32 0.15 6.38 -11.72
C ILE A 32 0.79 5.48 -12.76
N THR A 33 1.72 6.03 -13.55
CA THR A 33 2.36 5.31 -14.68
C THR A 33 3.85 5.08 -14.43
N ASN A 34 4.35 3.90 -14.81
CA ASN A 34 5.78 3.54 -14.80
C ASN A 34 6.52 3.81 -13.47
N GLN A 35 5.84 3.62 -12.33
CA GLN A 35 6.43 3.79 -11.00
C GLN A 35 6.66 2.45 -10.31
N THR A 36 7.89 2.25 -9.84
CA THR A 36 8.29 1.09 -9.04
C THR A 36 8.59 1.53 -7.61
N ARG A 37 8.25 0.67 -6.63
CA ARG A 37 8.63 0.84 -5.22
C ARG A 37 9.46 -0.35 -4.81
N THR A 38 10.66 -0.08 -4.29
CA THR A 38 11.61 -1.11 -3.87
C THR A 38 11.78 -1.05 -2.36
N ILE A 39 11.55 -2.18 -1.70
CA ILE A 39 11.87 -2.37 -0.28
C ILE A 39 13.19 -3.12 -0.20
N THR A 40 14.15 -2.58 0.54
CA THR A 40 15.46 -3.21 0.77
C THR A 40 15.50 -3.95 2.09
N GLY A 41 16.45 -4.88 2.26
CA GLY A 41 16.63 -5.61 3.52
C GLY A 41 15.57 -6.68 3.77
N VAL A 42 14.84 -7.09 2.73
CA VAL A 42 13.89 -8.21 2.80
C VAL A 42 14.67 -9.52 2.83
N THR A 43 14.59 -10.26 3.94
CA THR A 43 15.33 -11.51 4.16
C THR A 43 14.55 -12.77 3.83
N THR A 44 13.23 -12.67 3.68
CA THR A 44 12.33 -13.76 3.30
C THR A 44 11.43 -13.28 2.19
N GLY A 45 11.20 -14.12 1.16
CA GLY A 45 10.27 -13.78 0.09
C GLY A 45 8.84 -13.54 0.60
N PRO A 46 8.00 -12.83 -0.17
CA PRO A 46 6.58 -12.67 0.17
C PRO A 46 5.91 -14.03 0.39
N PRO A 47 5.02 -14.18 1.40
CA PRO A 47 4.27 -15.41 1.62
C PRO A 47 3.29 -15.66 0.46
N SER A 48 2.89 -16.93 0.28
CA SER A 48 1.94 -17.33 -0.77
C SER A 48 0.56 -16.71 -0.66
N SER A 49 0.21 -16.25 0.54
CA SER A 49 -1.03 -15.57 0.85
C SER A 49 -0.87 -14.82 2.17
N GLY A 50 -1.93 -14.09 2.54
CA GLY A 50 -1.98 -13.41 3.84
C GLY A 50 -1.30 -12.06 3.85
N TRP A 51 -0.93 -11.52 2.68
CA TRP A 51 -0.60 -10.11 2.50
C TRP A 51 -1.59 -9.44 1.54
N TYR A 52 -1.77 -8.13 1.74
CA TYR A 52 -2.53 -7.28 0.81
C TYR A 52 -1.86 -5.91 0.65
N LEU A 53 -2.04 -5.30 -0.51
CA LEU A 53 -1.65 -3.93 -0.81
C LEU A 53 -2.84 -3.00 -0.56
N ASN A 54 -2.60 -1.89 0.12
CA ASN A 54 -3.53 -0.77 0.26
C ASN A 54 -2.92 0.49 -0.36
N ILE A 55 -3.73 1.26 -1.07
CA ILE A 55 -3.39 2.61 -1.53
C ILE A 55 -4.42 3.59 -0.96
N HIS A 56 -3.94 4.62 -0.28
CA HIS A 56 -4.77 5.61 0.42
C HIS A 56 -5.09 6.83 -0.45
N ARG A 57 -6.11 7.59 -0.03
CA ARG A 57 -6.50 8.84 -0.71
C ARG A 57 -5.45 9.94 -0.59
N GLY A 58 -4.79 10.06 0.56
CA GLY A 58 -3.72 11.03 0.79
C GLY A 58 -2.33 10.40 0.82
N ASP A 59 -1.32 11.24 0.99
CA ASP A 59 0.10 10.88 1.11
C ASP A 59 0.50 10.50 2.55
N SER A 60 1.73 9.98 2.72
CA SER A 60 2.22 9.49 4.01
C SER A 60 2.23 10.55 5.13
N ASN A 61 2.25 11.83 4.78
CA ASN A 61 2.26 12.93 5.75
C ASN A 61 0.86 13.42 6.15
N SER A 62 -0.15 13.12 5.34
CA SER A 62 -1.52 13.64 5.52
C SER A 62 -2.53 12.57 5.94
N ILE A 63 -2.21 11.29 5.79
CA ILE A 63 -3.14 10.20 6.16
C ILE A 63 -3.39 10.12 7.68
N LEU A 64 -2.47 10.61 8.51
CA LEU A 64 -2.64 10.70 9.95
C LEU A 64 -2.65 12.16 10.40
N THR A 65 -3.50 12.47 11.37
CA THR A 65 -3.49 13.74 12.10
C THR A 65 -3.43 13.42 13.58
N ASN A 66 -2.37 13.87 14.26
CA ASN A 66 -2.11 13.54 15.66
C ASN A 66 -2.13 12.03 15.95
N GLY A 67 -1.58 11.23 15.02
CA GLY A 67 -1.53 9.77 15.12
C GLY A 67 -2.86 9.05 14.85
N GLN A 68 -3.94 9.77 14.53
CA GLN A 68 -5.25 9.20 14.22
C GLN A 68 -5.54 9.27 12.71
N PRO A 69 -6.29 8.31 12.14
CA PRO A 69 -6.71 8.35 10.75
C PRO A 69 -7.46 9.64 10.39
N ALA A 70 -6.98 10.36 9.38
CA ALA A 70 -7.68 11.48 8.77
C ALA A 70 -8.60 11.00 7.63
N LEU A 71 -9.41 11.89 7.04
CA LEU A 71 -10.24 11.55 5.86
C LEU A 71 -9.40 11.07 4.66
N SER A 72 -8.16 11.53 4.55
CA SER A 72 -7.12 11.09 3.60
C SER A 72 -6.69 9.64 3.82
N PHE A 73 -6.88 9.07 5.02
CA PHE A 73 -6.60 7.66 5.32
C PHE A 73 -7.51 6.70 4.56
N ARG A 74 -8.63 7.16 4.00
CA ARG A 74 -9.58 6.26 3.31
C ARG A 74 -8.86 5.49 2.18
N PRO A 75 -9.00 4.15 2.12
CA PRO A 75 -8.44 3.37 1.02
C PRO A 75 -9.13 3.75 -0.29
N LEU A 76 -8.34 3.89 -1.36
CA LEU A 76 -8.80 3.97 -2.74
C LEU A 76 -8.77 2.60 -3.41
N LEU A 77 -7.71 1.83 -3.15
CA LEU A 77 -7.53 0.50 -3.71
C LEU A 77 -7.08 -0.46 -2.62
N CYS A 78 -7.60 -1.68 -2.70
CA CYS A 78 -7.12 -2.81 -1.92
C CYS A 78 -7.04 -4.04 -2.82
N THR A 79 -5.92 -4.77 -2.77
CA THR A 79 -5.80 -6.06 -3.45
C THR A 79 -5.00 -7.05 -2.60
N ASN A 80 -5.46 -8.30 -2.55
CA ASN A 80 -4.69 -9.39 -1.95
C ASN A 80 -3.48 -9.70 -2.85
N ILE A 81 -2.33 -10.04 -2.27
CA ILE A 81 -1.10 -10.35 -3.01
C ILE A 81 -0.94 -11.89 -3.04
N PRO A 82 -1.22 -12.57 -4.16
CA PRO A 82 -0.86 -13.98 -4.35
C PRO A 82 0.60 -14.14 -4.81
N THR A 83 1.25 -15.28 -4.51
CA THR A 83 2.62 -15.58 -5.04
C THR A 83 2.69 -15.93 -6.51
N THR A 84 1.57 -15.99 -7.23
CA THR A 84 1.62 -16.20 -8.68
C THR A 84 2.15 -14.92 -9.32
N GLY A 85 3.46 -14.88 -9.55
CA GLY A 85 4.08 -13.90 -10.44
C GLY A 85 3.23 -13.79 -11.71
N GLY A 86 2.94 -12.56 -12.12
CA GLY A 86 2.12 -12.29 -13.28
C GLY A 86 2.54 -13.17 -14.45
N THR A 87 1.59 -13.93 -14.97
CA THR A 87 1.64 -14.48 -16.33
C THR A 87 1.57 -13.36 -17.35
#